data_AF-A0A3N6GQ42-F1
#
_entry.id   AF-A0A3N6GQ42-F1
#
_cell.length_a   1.000
_cell.length_b   1.000
_cell.length_c   1.000
_cell.angle_alpha   90.00
_cell.angle_beta   90.00
_cell.angle_gamma   90.00
#
_symmetry.space_group_name_H-M   'P 1'
#
loop_
_entity.id
_entity.type
_entity.pdbx_description
1 polymer ?
#
loop_
_entity_poly.entity_id
_entity_poly.type
_entity_poly.pdbx_seq_one_letter_code
_entity_poly.pdbx_strand_id
1 'polypeptide(L)'
;MSAQPIEPPPPNPYAVTSDNRLAAQTVLADMGLPAPTMVARPDAVHVTLADPDDLARWMYELGGEIRRGIEISGASLWTLHTQTPVRLDGSTVQILVHVPVVSGEDVLAELRTVATEPTVFSTEDGRQWRIAGTDSSGRLFVPSHLDPAKVLRVVWFREADLIADCGPLTPVTQVAS
;
A
#
# COMPACT_ATOMS: atom_id res chain seq x y z
N MET A 1 -6.84 -44.90 -23.47
CA MET A 1 -7.50 -44.33 -22.28
C MET A 1 -6.67 -43.16 -21.82
N SER A 2 -7.15 -41.92 -21.98
CA SER A 2 -6.43 -40.73 -21.54
C SER A 2 -6.98 -40.33 -20.18
N ALA A 3 -6.14 -40.35 -19.14
CA ALA A 3 -6.50 -39.84 -17.84
C ALA A 3 -6.62 -38.30 -17.94
N GLN A 4 -7.75 -37.74 -17.52
CA GLN A 4 -7.84 -36.29 -17.38
C GLN A 4 -6.99 -35.85 -16.17
N PRO A 5 -6.28 -34.71 -16.26
CA PRO A 5 -5.62 -34.12 -15.11
C PRO A 5 -6.64 -33.91 -13.99
N ILE A 6 -6.35 -34.44 -12.81
CA ILE A 6 -7.16 -34.18 -11.62
C ILE A 6 -6.87 -32.73 -11.24
N GLU A 7 -7.82 -31.84 -11.51
CA GLU A 7 -7.75 -30.46 -11.06
C GLU A 7 -7.73 -30.47 -9.52
N PRO A 8 -6.69 -29.91 -8.86
CA PRO A 8 -6.63 -29.90 -7.42
C PRO A 8 -7.83 -29.09 -6.88
N PRO A 9 -8.44 -29.54 -5.76
CA PRO A 9 -9.55 -28.80 -5.17
C PRO A 9 -9.10 -27.37 -4.85
N PRO A 10 -9.99 -26.37 -4.97
CA PRO A 10 -9.65 -24.99 -4.67
C PRO A 10 -9.12 -24.89 -3.23
N PRO A 11 -8.08 -24.07 -3.00
CA PRO A 11 -7.43 -23.99 -1.69
C PRO A 11 -8.44 -23.59 -0.61
N ASN A 12 -8.45 -24.34 0.49
CA ASN A 12 -9.31 -24.05 1.63
C ASN A 12 -8.88 -22.71 2.26
N PRO A 13 -9.73 -21.66 2.27
CA PRO A 13 -9.34 -20.34 2.75
C PRO A 13 -8.96 -20.34 4.23
N TYR A 14 -9.50 -21.27 5.03
CA TYR A 14 -9.10 -21.43 6.43
C TYR A 14 -7.69 -22.01 6.57
N ALA A 15 -7.31 -22.95 5.70
CA ALA A 15 -5.97 -23.51 5.68
C ALA A 15 -4.95 -22.44 5.28
N VAL A 16 -5.25 -21.66 4.24
CA VAL A 16 -4.40 -20.52 3.80
C VAL A 16 -4.26 -19.47 4.90
N THR A 17 -5.38 -19.09 5.54
CA THR A 17 -5.34 -18.10 6.64
C THR A 17 -4.50 -18.59 7.82
N SER A 18 -4.60 -19.87 8.16
CA SER A 18 -3.84 -20.47 9.26
C SER A 18 -2.35 -20.58 8.94
N ASP A 19 -2.01 -20.94 7.69
CA ASP A 19 -0.65 -20.99 7.19
C ASP A 19 0.00 -19.60 7.16
N ASN A 20 -0.72 -18.61 6.63
CA ASN A 20 -0.28 -17.20 6.63
C ASN A 20 0.00 -16.72 8.06
N ARG A 21 -0.90 -17.02 9.00
CA ARG A 21 -0.71 -16.68 10.42
C ARG A 21 0.56 -17.33 10.98
N LEU A 22 0.75 -18.62 10.75
CA LEU A 22 1.90 -19.36 11.29
C LEU A 22 3.21 -18.79 10.75
N ALA A 23 3.30 -18.54 9.44
CA ALA A 23 4.52 -17.97 8.87
C ALA A 23 4.84 -16.57 9.39
N ALA A 24 3.83 -15.70 9.52
CA ALA A 24 4.05 -14.39 10.13
C ALA A 24 4.51 -14.54 11.60
N GLN A 25 3.89 -15.41 12.40
CA GLN A 25 4.31 -15.66 13.79
C GLN A 25 5.75 -16.14 13.89
N THR A 26 6.18 -17.02 13.01
CA THR A 26 7.56 -17.52 12.98
C THR A 26 8.54 -16.38 12.72
N VAL A 27 8.27 -15.53 11.71
CA VAL A 27 9.11 -14.36 11.39
C VAL A 27 9.16 -13.38 12.57
N LEU A 28 8.01 -13.09 13.17
CA LEU A 28 7.90 -12.20 14.32
C LEU A 28 8.73 -12.68 15.50
N ALA A 29 8.63 -13.98 15.81
CA ALA A 29 9.35 -14.59 16.93
C ALA A 29 10.87 -14.65 16.67
N ASP A 30 11.28 -14.98 15.44
CA ASP A 30 12.69 -15.09 15.05
C ASP A 30 13.41 -13.73 15.09
N MET A 31 12.76 -12.68 14.55
CA MET A 31 13.32 -11.33 14.47
C MET A 31 13.02 -10.47 15.71
N GLY A 32 12.23 -11.00 16.65
CA GLY A 32 11.78 -10.29 17.85
C GLY A 32 10.96 -9.03 17.53
N LEU A 33 10.20 -9.03 16.44
CA LEU A 33 9.44 -7.88 15.97
C LEU A 33 8.20 -7.62 16.83
N PRO A 34 7.88 -6.34 17.13
CA PRO A 34 6.68 -5.98 17.87
C PRO A 34 5.44 -6.24 17.02
N ALA A 35 4.47 -6.99 17.56
CA ALA A 35 3.20 -7.28 16.89
C ALA A 35 2.06 -7.40 17.92
N PRO A 36 1.64 -6.30 18.55
CA PRO A 36 0.65 -6.33 19.63
C PRO A 36 -0.72 -6.78 19.12
N THR A 37 -1.02 -6.59 17.84
CA THR A 37 -2.24 -7.11 17.20
C THR A 37 -1.93 -7.63 15.82
N MET A 38 -2.38 -8.84 15.51
CA MET A 38 -2.19 -9.49 14.22
C MET A 38 -3.47 -10.17 13.75
N VAL A 39 -3.86 -9.89 12.51
CA VAL A 39 -5.05 -10.44 11.85
C VAL A 39 -4.65 -11.06 10.52
N ALA A 40 -4.69 -12.40 10.45
CA ALA A 40 -4.43 -13.12 9.22
C ALA A 40 -5.67 -13.16 8.32
N ARG A 41 -5.44 -12.94 7.02
CA ARG A 41 -6.39 -13.11 5.92
C ARG A 41 -5.78 -14.04 4.85
N PRO A 42 -6.58 -14.54 3.89
CA PRO A 42 -6.06 -15.39 2.83
C PRO A 42 -5.01 -14.70 1.94
N ASP A 43 -5.10 -13.39 1.78
CA ASP A 43 -4.26 -12.56 0.90
C ASP A 43 -3.07 -11.91 1.61
N ALA A 44 -3.21 -11.56 2.90
CA ALA A 44 -2.15 -10.94 3.67
C ALA A 44 -2.31 -11.17 5.18
N VAL A 45 -1.25 -10.89 5.94
CA VAL A 45 -1.30 -10.73 7.38
C VAL A 45 -1.23 -9.25 7.73
N HIS A 46 -2.23 -8.76 8.45
CA HIS A 46 -2.25 -7.39 8.95
C HIS A 46 -1.67 -7.35 10.36
N VAL A 47 -0.75 -6.44 10.60
CA VAL A 47 -0.22 -6.14 11.93
C VAL A 47 -0.56 -4.69 12.24
N THR A 48 -0.98 -4.42 13.48
CA THR A 48 -1.20 -3.05 13.96
C THR A 48 -0.21 -2.75 15.07
N LEU A 49 0.51 -1.64 14.92
CA LEU A 49 1.45 -1.11 15.89
C LEU A 49 0.86 0.12 16.59
N ALA A 50 1.35 0.40 17.79
CA ALA A 50 0.97 1.59 18.54
C ALA A 50 1.97 2.74 18.36
N ASP A 51 3.21 2.44 17.95
CA ASP A 51 4.32 3.37 17.91
C ASP A 51 4.98 3.40 16.51
N PRO A 52 5.20 4.58 15.89
CA PRO A 52 5.92 4.70 14.63
C PRO A 52 7.36 4.17 14.67
N ASP A 53 8.04 4.21 15.82
CA ASP A 53 9.41 3.69 15.95
C ASP A 53 9.46 2.17 15.77
N ASP A 54 8.41 1.46 16.18
CA ASP A 54 8.26 0.04 15.90
C ASP A 54 8.15 -0.20 14.38
N LEU A 55 7.52 0.70 13.62
CA LEU A 55 7.45 0.60 12.16
C LEU A 55 8.84 0.70 11.51
N ALA A 56 9.73 1.55 12.04
CA ALA A 56 11.11 1.64 11.56
C ALA A 56 11.87 0.32 11.75
N ARG A 57 11.68 -0.32 12.91
CA ARG A 57 12.26 -1.65 13.15
C ARG A 57 11.76 -2.69 12.15
N TRP A 58 10.46 -2.69 11.86
CA TRP A 58 9.89 -3.55 10.82
C TRP A 58 10.51 -3.30 9.44
N MET A 59 10.65 -2.03 9.05
CA MET A 59 11.25 -1.64 7.77
C MET A 59 12.73 -2.03 7.70
N TYR A 60 13.48 -1.93 8.81
CA TYR A 60 14.88 -2.32 8.86
C TYR A 60 15.07 -3.83 8.69
N GLU A 61 14.26 -4.64 9.39
CA GLU A 61 14.41 -6.10 9.38
C GLU A 61 13.89 -6.76 8.10
N LEU A 62 12.74 -6.30 7.58
CA LEU A 62 12.07 -6.95 6.44
C LEU A 62 12.13 -6.13 5.15
N GLY A 63 12.61 -4.89 5.19
CA GLY A 63 12.48 -3.97 4.07
C GLY A 63 11.02 -3.71 3.70
N GLY A 64 10.82 -3.18 2.49
CA GLY A 64 9.50 -2.94 1.93
C GLY A 64 9.25 -1.47 1.61
N GLU A 65 7.98 -1.15 1.38
CA GLU A 65 7.53 0.17 0.94
C GLU A 65 6.51 0.73 1.94
N ILE A 66 6.76 1.94 2.44
CA ILE A 66 5.79 2.63 3.31
C ILE A 66 4.85 3.46 2.45
N ARG A 67 3.55 3.25 2.66
CA ARG A 67 2.48 4.07 2.09
C ARG A 67 1.79 4.85 3.18
N ARG A 68 1.55 6.13 2.91
CA ARG A 68 0.86 7.04 3.83
C ARG A 68 -0.57 7.22 3.36
N GLY A 69 -1.51 6.93 4.24
CA GLY A 69 -2.92 7.27 4.05
C GLY A 69 -3.14 8.77 4.09
N ILE A 70 -4.37 9.17 3.76
CA ILE A 70 -4.82 10.56 3.86
C ILE A 70 -4.76 10.99 5.32
N GLU A 71 -4.31 12.22 5.56
CA GLU A 71 -4.37 12.85 6.87
C GLU A 71 -5.82 13.25 7.19
N ILE A 72 -6.32 12.76 8.32
CA ILE A 72 -7.65 13.08 8.85
C ILE A 72 -7.48 13.49 10.30
N SER A 73 -7.89 14.71 10.63
CA SER A 73 -7.86 15.24 12.00
C SER A 73 -6.45 15.27 12.63
N GLY A 74 -5.42 15.57 11.84
CA GLY A 74 -4.04 15.64 12.33
C GLY A 74 -3.38 14.29 12.55
N ALA A 75 -3.92 13.21 11.99
CA ALA A 75 -3.30 11.90 11.99
C ALA A 75 -3.45 11.21 10.62
N SER A 76 -2.50 10.35 10.27
CA SER A 76 -2.54 9.55 9.04
C SER A 76 -2.17 8.10 9.35
N LEU A 77 -2.80 7.15 8.66
CA LEU A 77 -2.45 5.73 8.78
C LEU A 77 -1.27 5.43 7.86
N TRP A 78 -0.12 5.07 8.43
CA TRP A 78 1.03 4.63 7.65
C TRP A 78 1.01 3.11 7.58
N THR A 79 1.31 2.56 6.40
CA THR A 79 1.33 1.12 6.16
C THR A 79 2.63 0.72 5.50
N LEU A 80 3.44 -0.11 6.16
CA LEU A 80 4.56 -0.80 5.52
C LEU A 80 4.01 -2.03 4.77
N HIS A 81 4.26 -2.07 3.48
CA HIS A 81 4.05 -3.22 2.62
C HIS A 81 5.35 -4.01 2.57
N THR A 82 5.36 -5.18 3.21
CA THR A 82 6.52 -6.07 3.26
C THR A 82 6.11 -7.53 3.13
N GLN A 83 7.06 -8.46 3.13
CA GLN A 83 6.79 -9.89 2.99
C GLN A 83 7.64 -10.69 3.95
N THR A 84 7.17 -11.90 4.30
CA THR A 84 8.05 -12.87 4.96
C THR A 84 9.24 -13.19 4.06
N PRO A 85 10.40 -13.58 4.62
CA PRO A 85 11.44 -14.22 3.84
C PRO A 85 10.90 -15.39 3.03
N VAL A 86 11.58 -15.68 1.92
CA VAL A 86 11.22 -16.80 1.03
C VAL A 86 11.30 -18.11 1.81
N ARG A 87 10.18 -18.85 1.83
CA ARG A 87 10.06 -20.14 2.50
C ARG A 87 10.76 -21.25 1.69
N LEU A 88 10.86 -22.45 2.26
CA LEU A 88 11.46 -23.62 1.60
C LEU A 88 10.77 -24.01 0.29
N ASP A 89 9.48 -23.71 0.15
CA ASP A 89 8.69 -23.95 -1.06
C ASP A 89 8.77 -22.79 -2.09
N GLY A 90 9.59 -21.76 -1.81
CA GLY A 90 9.74 -20.58 -2.64
C GLY A 90 8.63 -19.53 -2.47
N SER A 91 7.62 -19.80 -1.64
CA SER A 91 6.52 -18.85 -1.41
C SER A 91 6.89 -17.77 -0.39
N THR A 92 6.16 -16.66 -0.44
CA THR A 92 6.20 -15.57 0.55
C THR A 92 4.79 -15.24 0.99
N VAL A 93 4.65 -14.66 2.18
CA VAL A 93 3.39 -14.10 2.67
C VAL A 93 3.49 -12.60 2.77
N GLN A 94 2.52 -11.90 2.20
CA GLN A 94 2.40 -10.46 2.34
C GLN A 94 2.09 -10.10 3.79
N ILE A 95 2.84 -9.15 4.34
CA ILE A 95 2.57 -8.52 5.63
C ILE A 95 2.29 -7.04 5.40
N LEU A 96 1.20 -6.56 5.99
CA LEU A 96 0.81 -5.15 5.98
C LEU A 96 0.86 -4.65 7.42
N VAL A 97 1.83 -3.78 7.71
CA VAL A 97 2.07 -3.28 9.06
C VAL A 97 1.53 -1.87 9.15
N HIS A 98 0.52 -1.67 9.98
CA HIS A 98 -0.23 -0.43 10.10
C HIS A 98 0.14 0.30 11.38
N VAL A 99 0.37 1.60 11.29
CA VAL A 99 0.57 2.46 12.46
C VAL A 99 -0.11 3.82 12.24
N PRO A 100 -0.93 4.31 13.18
CA PRO A 100 -1.40 5.69 13.14
C PRO A 100 -0.25 6.63 13.52
N VAL A 101 -0.01 7.66 12.73
CA VAL A 101 1.02 8.68 12.98
C VAL A 101 0.35 10.03 13.12
N VAL A 102 0.69 10.78 14.19
CA VAL A 102 0.16 12.12 14.43
C VAL A 102 1.02 13.16 13.70
N SER A 103 0.38 14.13 13.06
CA SER A 103 1.06 15.21 12.35
C SER A 103 1.93 16.03 13.32
N GLY A 104 3.20 16.21 12.95
CA GLY A 104 4.18 16.92 13.78
C GLY A 104 4.91 16.05 14.81
N GLU A 105 4.58 14.76 14.89
CA GLU A 105 5.40 13.79 15.62
C GLU A 105 6.77 13.65 14.94
N ASP A 106 7.84 13.57 15.75
CA ASP A 106 9.20 13.47 15.23
C ASP A 106 9.48 12.01 14.81
N VAL A 107 9.01 11.66 13.62
CA VAL A 107 9.24 10.33 13.05
C VAL A 107 10.64 10.28 12.41
N LEU A 108 11.37 9.17 12.62
CA LEU A 108 12.69 8.91 12.05
C LEU A 108 12.77 9.29 10.56
N ALA A 109 13.86 9.97 10.18
CA ALA A 109 14.04 10.49 8.82
C ALA A 109 14.01 9.39 7.74
N GLU A 110 14.38 8.17 8.08
CA GLU A 110 14.37 7.01 7.18
C GLU A 110 12.93 6.59 6.81
N LEU A 111 11.98 6.73 7.73
CA LEU A 111 10.55 6.61 7.46
C LEU A 111 10.00 7.81 6.66
N ARG A 112 10.74 8.93 6.64
CA ARG A 112 10.39 10.10 5.83
C ARG A 112 10.72 9.90 4.36
N THR A 113 11.76 9.13 4.03
CA THR A 113 12.10 8.68 2.68
C THR A 113 11.06 7.71 2.15
N VAL A 114 9.97 8.29 1.65
CA VAL A 114 8.93 7.62 0.89
C VAL A 114 8.99 8.19 -0.52
N ALA A 115 8.96 7.32 -1.53
CA ALA A 115 8.47 7.72 -2.83
C ALA A 115 7.01 8.11 -2.62
N THR A 116 6.76 9.39 -2.33
CA THR A 116 5.41 9.94 -2.28
C THR A 116 4.80 9.60 -3.62
N GLU A 117 3.78 8.74 -3.64
CA GLU A 117 3.01 8.59 -4.87
C GLU A 117 2.64 10.00 -5.31
N PRO A 118 3.05 10.39 -6.53
CA PRO A 118 2.99 11.76 -6.95
C PRO A 118 1.54 12.20 -6.85
N THR A 119 1.28 13.16 -5.97
CA THR A 119 -0.08 13.65 -5.73
C THR A 119 -0.58 14.49 -6.91
N VAL A 120 0.35 14.87 -7.80
CA VAL A 120 0.11 15.64 -9.00
C VAL A 120 0.86 15.02 -10.18
N PHE A 121 0.20 14.98 -11.33
CA PHE A 121 0.70 14.51 -12.61
C PHE A 121 0.58 15.63 -13.63
N SER A 122 1.52 15.74 -14.56
CA SER A 122 1.48 16.69 -15.66
C SER A 122 1.31 15.97 -16.99
N THR A 123 0.46 16.53 -17.86
CA THR A 123 0.37 16.15 -19.28
C THR A 123 1.41 16.92 -20.10
N GLU A 124 1.64 16.50 -21.35
CA GLU A 124 2.62 17.14 -22.25
C GLU A 124 2.31 18.61 -22.53
N ASP A 125 1.03 18.98 -22.51
CA ASP A 125 0.55 20.35 -22.66
C ASP A 125 0.65 21.20 -21.37
N GLY A 126 1.24 20.63 -20.31
CA GLY A 126 1.52 21.32 -19.04
C GLY A 126 0.34 21.38 -18.07
N ARG A 127 -0.82 20.79 -18.39
CA ARG A 127 -1.93 20.71 -17.42
C ARG A 127 -1.57 19.77 -16.29
N GLN A 128 -2.02 20.14 -15.09
CA GLN A 128 -1.77 19.38 -13.88
C GLN A 128 -3.04 18.70 -13.38
N TRP A 129 -2.90 17.45 -12.98
CA TRP A 129 -3.97 16.56 -12.57
C TRP A 129 -3.60 15.90 -11.24
N ARG A 130 -4.59 15.60 -10.40
CA ARG A 130 -4.39 14.81 -9.17
C ARG A 130 -5.34 13.64 -9.13
N ILE A 131 -4.96 12.59 -8.43
CA ILE A 131 -5.82 11.42 -8.24
C ILE A 131 -7.00 11.81 -7.34
N ALA A 132 -8.21 11.57 -7.84
CA ALA A 132 -9.46 11.74 -7.10
C ALA A 132 -9.96 10.42 -6.50
N GLY A 133 -9.57 9.28 -7.07
CA GLY A 133 -9.87 7.95 -6.57
C GLY A 133 -9.55 6.86 -7.58
N THR A 134 -9.99 5.64 -7.28
CA THR A 134 -9.84 4.47 -8.14
C THR A 134 -11.15 3.71 -8.23
N ASP A 135 -11.46 3.16 -9.40
CA ASP A 135 -12.55 2.21 -9.58
C ASP A 135 -12.08 0.95 -10.33
N SER A 136 -13.01 0.04 -10.67
CA SER A 136 -12.68 -1.20 -11.38
C SER A 136 -12.08 -0.99 -12.78
N SER A 137 -12.16 0.23 -13.32
CA SER A 137 -11.62 0.61 -14.62
C SER A 137 -10.27 1.36 -14.51
N GLY A 138 -9.76 1.60 -13.30
CA GLY A 138 -8.45 2.20 -13.06
C GLY A 138 -8.49 3.50 -12.25
N ARG A 139 -7.48 4.34 -12.46
CA ARG A 139 -7.31 5.62 -11.74
C ARG A 139 -8.18 6.71 -12.34
N LEU A 140 -8.61 7.61 -11.46
CA LEU A 140 -9.47 8.73 -11.79
C LEU A 140 -8.84 10.02 -11.30
N PHE A 141 -8.97 11.04 -12.11
CA PHE A 141 -8.24 12.28 -11.99
C PHE A 141 -9.17 13.48 -12.01
N VAL A 142 -8.76 14.53 -11.33
CA VAL A 142 -9.34 15.87 -11.43
C VAL A 142 -8.23 16.88 -11.66
N PRO A 143 -8.51 18.05 -12.26
CA PRO A 143 -7.54 19.13 -12.33
C PRO A 143 -6.93 19.44 -10.95
N SER A 144 -5.62 19.67 -10.90
CA SER A 144 -4.87 19.79 -9.64
C SER A 144 -5.31 20.96 -8.74
N HIS A 145 -5.96 21.98 -9.29
CA HIS A 145 -6.50 23.10 -8.52
C HIS A 145 -7.86 22.80 -7.86
N LEU A 146 -8.47 21.65 -8.17
CA LEU A 146 -9.74 21.23 -7.60
C LEU A 146 -9.55 20.30 -6.41
N ASP A 147 -10.47 20.39 -5.45
CA ASP A 147 -10.55 19.51 -4.29
C ASP A 147 -11.48 18.33 -4.65
N PRO A 148 -10.94 17.09 -4.78
CA PRO A 148 -11.74 15.93 -5.18
C PRO A 148 -12.90 15.64 -4.23
N ALA A 149 -12.82 16.04 -2.95
CA ALA A 149 -13.89 15.86 -1.98
C ALA A 149 -15.07 16.84 -2.17
N LYS A 150 -14.87 17.91 -2.95
CA LYS A 150 -15.85 18.99 -3.15
C LYS A 150 -16.39 19.08 -4.57
N VAL A 151 -15.81 18.33 -5.52
CA VAL A 151 -16.24 18.34 -6.92
C VAL A 151 -17.05 17.11 -7.27
N LEU A 152 -18.10 17.32 -8.05
CA LEU A 152 -19.01 16.25 -8.49
C LEU A 152 -18.25 15.21 -9.34
N ARG A 153 -18.68 13.95 -9.23
CA ARG A 153 -18.12 12.81 -9.96
C ARG A 153 -18.05 13.00 -11.49
N VAL A 154 -18.95 13.81 -12.06
CA VAL A 154 -18.97 14.15 -13.50
C VAL A 154 -17.72 14.93 -13.95
N VAL A 155 -16.99 15.55 -13.02
CA VAL A 155 -15.77 16.32 -13.29
C VAL A 155 -14.52 15.44 -13.23
N TRP A 156 -14.67 14.14 -12.95
CA TRP A 156 -13.57 13.20 -12.80
C TRP A 156 -13.30 12.51 -14.14
N PHE A 157 -12.04 12.45 -14.53
CA PHE A 157 -11.59 11.86 -15.79
C PHE A 157 -10.90 10.53 -15.53
N ARG A 158 -11.11 9.55 -16.40
CA ARG A 158 -10.33 8.31 -16.35
C ARG A 158 -8.93 8.55 -16.88
N GLU A 159 -7.99 7.79 -16.34
CA GLU A 159 -6.60 7.84 -16.80
C GLU A 159 -6.46 7.63 -18.31
N ALA A 160 -7.14 6.61 -18.86
CA ALA A 160 -7.09 6.29 -20.28
C ALA A 160 -7.61 7.44 -21.15
N ASP A 161 -8.68 8.11 -20.71
CA ASP A 161 -9.28 9.23 -21.43
C ASP A 161 -8.35 10.45 -21.41
N LEU A 162 -7.72 10.73 -20.25
CA LEU A 162 -6.73 11.81 -20.15
C LEU A 162 -5.49 11.56 -21.02
N ILE A 163 -5.00 10.32 -21.06
CA ILE A 163 -3.85 9.98 -21.89
C ILE A 163 -4.19 10.13 -23.38
N ALA A 164 -5.40 9.74 -23.79
CA ALA A 164 -5.87 9.90 -25.16
C ALA A 164 -6.02 11.37 -25.57
N ASP A 165 -6.53 12.22 -24.68
CA ASP A 165 -6.86 13.62 -24.99
C ASP A 165 -5.66 14.58 -24.81
N CYS A 166 -4.83 14.35 -23.79
CA CYS A 166 -3.81 15.30 -23.33
C CYS A 166 -2.38 14.73 -23.36
N GLY A 167 -2.21 13.46 -23.74
CA GLY A 167 -0.93 12.77 -23.76
C GLY A 167 -0.54 12.14 -22.41
N PRO A 168 0.64 11.49 -22.34
CA PRO A 168 1.07 10.72 -21.19
C PRO A 168 1.14 11.55 -19.90
N LEU A 169 0.69 10.95 -18.80
CA LEU A 169 0.76 11.54 -17.46
C LEU A 169 2.13 11.30 -16.85
N THR A 170 2.90 12.37 -16.67
CA THR A 170 4.21 12.34 -16.01
C THR A 170 4.05 12.73 -14.54
N PRO A 171 4.56 11.93 -13.60
CA PRO A 171 4.51 12.26 -12.18
C PRO A 171 5.31 13.53 -11.86
N VAL A 172 4.69 14.48 -11.14
CA VAL A 172 5.39 15.66 -10.63
C VAL A 172 5.85 15.37 -9.21
N THR A 173 7.14 15.07 -9.06
CA THR A 173 7.75 14.94 -7.73
C THR A 173 7.81 16.32 -7.08
N GLN A 174 7.02 16.57 -6.04
CA GLN A 174 7.24 17.75 -5.21
C GLN A 174 8.57 17.58 -4.49
N VAL A 175 9.56 18.38 -4.88
CA VAL A 175 10.78 18.55 -4.09
C VAL A 175 10.38 19.36 -2.86
N ALA A 176 10.28 18.68 -1.71
CA ALA A 176 10.08 19.36 -0.44
C ALA A 176 11.24 20.37 -0.27
N SER A 177 10.89 21.66 -0.18
CA SER A 177 11.82 22.76 0.12
C SER A 177 11.84 23.00 1.62
#